data_AF-A0A7V8NW96-F1
#
_entry.id   AF-A0A7V8NW96-F1
#
_cell.length_a   1.000
_cell.length_b   1.000
_cell.length_c   1.000
_cell.angle_alpha   90.00
_cell.angle_beta   90.00
_cell.angle_gamma   90.00
#
_symmetry.space_group_name_H-M   'P 1'
#
loop_
_entity.id
_entity.type
_entity.pdbx_description
1 polymer ?
#
loop_
_entity_poly.entity_id
_entity_poly.type
_entity_poly.pdbx_seq_one_letter_code
_entity_poly.pdbx_strand_id
1 'polypeptide(L)'
;MPVPCARCDMPLPEWELAARQAACTSCGASNEARVFPAAFEPRTVVQPQPALEGDAACFDHPDKRAVAACQQCGRFVCRLCEVESSGGVWCPSCVAGRAGAAAGGNPENSRILFDSIALITPLIILLMWPLTAIAGPGAVALSIVKWKAPLSLVRRSR
;
A
#
# COMPACT_ATOMS: atom_id res chain seq x y z
N MET A 1 10.65 -12.40 22.23
CA MET A 1 9.67 -13.19 23.01
C MET A 1 10.28 -14.57 23.16
N PRO A 2 10.45 -15.09 24.40
CA PRO A 2 11.10 -16.38 24.61
C PRO A 2 10.24 -17.51 24.04
N VAL A 3 10.87 -18.51 23.40
CA VAL A 3 10.17 -19.69 22.88
C VAL A 3 9.88 -20.63 24.06
N PRO A 4 8.62 -20.97 24.35
CA PRO A 4 8.28 -21.86 25.46
C PRO A 4 8.57 -23.33 25.13
N CYS A 5 8.86 -24.13 26.15
CA CYS A 5 8.99 -25.57 26.03
C CYS A 5 7.62 -26.23 25.85
N ALA A 6 7.49 -27.17 24.91
CA ALA A 6 6.24 -27.87 24.60
C ALA A 6 5.69 -28.76 25.75
N ARG A 7 6.50 -29.01 26.79
CA ARG A 7 6.14 -29.89 27.92
C ARG A 7 5.86 -29.16 29.23
N CYS A 8 6.63 -28.12 29.55
CA CYS A 8 6.61 -27.47 30.87
C CYS A 8 6.47 -25.95 30.80
N ASP A 9 6.34 -25.38 29.60
CA ASP A 9 6.15 -23.96 29.33
C ASP A 9 7.30 -23.03 29.80
N MET A 10 8.41 -23.60 30.28
CA MET A 10 9.60 -22.82 30.61
C MET A 10 10.28 -22.26 29.36
N PRO A 11 10.90 -21.07 29.46
CA PRO A 11 11.64 -20.45 28.36
C PRO A 11 12.87 -21.28 27.99
N LEU A 12 12.99 -21.64 26.71
CA LEU A 12 14.15 -22.34 26.17
C LEU A 12 15.34 -21.38 25.98
N PRO A 13 16.59 -21.85 26.18
CA PRO A 13 17.76 -21.02 25.97
C PRO A 13 17.93 -20.61 24.49
N GLU A 14 18.13 -19.31 24.23
CA GLU A 14 18.21 -18.73 22.89
C GLU A 14 19.36 -19.28 22.02
N TRP A 15 20.49 -19.63 22.63
CA TRP A 15 21.66 -20.13 21.92
C TRP A 15 21.48 -21.56 21.37
N GLU A 16 20.67 -22.42 22.02
CA GLU A 16 20.33 -23.74 21.46
C GLU A 16 19.22 -23.67 20.41
N LEU A 17 18.32 -22.69 20.52
CA LEU A 17 17.29 -22.44 19.50
C LEU A 17 17.89 -22.09 18.13
N ALA A 18 19.07 -21.45 18.11
CA ALA A 18 19.83 -21.20 16.88
C ALA A 18 20.30 -22.51 16.20
N ALA A 19 20.52 -23.57 16.99
CA ALA A 19 20.95 -24.89 16.51
C ALA A 19 19.78 -25.83 16.13
N ARG A 20 18.53 -25.33 16.09
CA ARG A 20 17.27 -26.05 15.80
C ARG A 20 16.79 -27.07 16.81
N GLN A 21 17.66 -27.54 17.70
CA GLN A 21 17.34 -28.50 18.76
C GLN A 21 17.74 -27.90 20.09
N ALA A 22 16.77 -27.72 20.98
CA ALA A 22 16.97 -27.16 22.30
C ALA A 22 16.48 -28.12 23.38
N ALA A 23 17.39 -28.51 24.27
CA ALA A 23 17.05 -29.27 25.47
C ALA A 23 16.52 -28.33 26.56
N CYS A 24 15.36 -28.66 27.12
CA CYS A 24 14.84 -27.90 28.25
C CYS A 24 15.67 -28.17 29.51
N THR A 25 16.20 -27.12 30.13
CA THR A 25 17.00 -27.20 31.36
C THR A 25 16.19 -27.59 32.61
N SER A 26 14.86 -27.50 32.55
CA SER A 26 14.00 -27.86 33.69
C SER A 26 13.43 -29.27 33.60
N CYS A 27 12.89 -29.67 32.44
CA CYS A 27 12.22 -30.97 32.30
C CYS A 27 12.99 -31.99 31.46
N GLY A 28 14.10 -31.60 30.85
CA GLY A 28 14.94 -32.47 30.01
C GLY A 28 14.31 -32.85 28.66
N ALA A 29 13.16 -32.29 28.31
CA ALA A 29 12.53 -32.56 27.01
C ALA A 29 13.34 -31.95 25.86
N SER A 30 13.52 -32.72 24.78
CA SER A 30 14.07 -32.23 23.52
C SER A 30 12.97 -31.48 22.73
N ASN A 31 13.25 -30.24 22.34
CA ASN A 31 12.34 -29.41 21.55
C ASN A 31 13.00 -29.09 20.21
N GLU A 32 12.29 -29.29 19.11
CA GLU A 32 12.70 -28.83 17.80
C GLU A 32 12.00 -27.50 17.48
N ALA A 33 12.78 -26.45 17.23
CA ALA A 33 12.25 -25.13 16.92
C ALA A 33 12.99 -24.55 15.71
N ARG A 34 12.24 -24.15 14.67
CA ARG A 34 12.80 -23.40 13.55
C ARG A 34 12.60 -21.91 13.79
N VAL A 35 13.62 -21.27 14.32
CA VAL A 35 13.63 -19.83 14.53
C VAL A 35 14.23 -19.15 13.30
N PHE A 36 13.56 -18.13 12.77
CA PHE A 36 14.12 -17.30 11.71
C PHE A 36 15.21 -16.40 12.30
N PRO A 37 16.32 -16.13 11.59
CA PRO A 37 17.37 -15.23 12.08
C PRO A 37 16.85 -13.85 12.52
N ALA A 38 15.82 -13.35 11.84
CA ALA A 38 15.13 -12.11 12.17
C ALA A 38 14.53 -12.05 13.58
N ALA A 39 14.33 -13.18 14.26
CA ALA A 39 13.84 -13.19 15.64
C ALA A 39 14.89 -12.71 16.65
N PHE A 40 16.18 -12.85 16.31
CA PHE A 40 17.30 -12.43 17.16
C PHE A 40 17.80 -11.01 16.81
N GLU A 41 17.31 -10.42 15.71
CA GLU A 41 17.67 -9.07 15.33
C GLU A 41 16.96 -8.03 16.23
N PRO A 42 17.64 -6.93 16.61
CA PRO A 42 17.02 -5.84 17.33
C PRO A 42 15.82 -5.30 16.56
N ARG A 43 14.64 -5.34 17.18
CA ARG A 43 13.43 -4.83 16.55
C ARG A 43 13.48 -3.30 16.47
N THR A 44 13.66 -2.77 15.27
CA THR A 44 13.53 -1.33 15.04
C THR A 44 12.04 -0.98 14.99
N VAL A 45 11.56 -0.24 15.99
CA VAL A 45 10.18 0.24 16.01
C VAL A 45 10.10 1.52 15.20
N VAL A 46 9.39 1.49 14.08
CA VAL A 46 9.11 2.68 13.28
C VAL A 46 8.01 3.49 13.96
N GLN A 47 8.33 4.72 14.38
CA GLN A 47 7.36 5.64 14.99
C GLN A 47 6.93 6.71 13.99
N PRO A 48 5.64 6.76 13.60
CA PRO A 48 5.13 7.81 12.72
C PRO A 48 4.98 9.13 13.49
N GLN A 49 5.48 10.21 12.90
CA GLN A 49 5.39 11.57 13.45
C GLN A 49 3.94 12.07 13.43
N PRO A 50 3.51 12.86 14.44
CA PRO A 50 2.20 13.49 14.43
C PRO A 50 2.11 14.55 13.31
N ALA A 51 0.94 14.71 12.71
CA ALA A 51 0.69 15.80 11.77
C ALA A 51 0.54 17.12 12.53
N LEU A 52 1.27 18.15 12.10
CA LEU A 52 1.11 19.52 12.60
C LEU A 52 0.24 20.35 11.66
N GLU A 53 -0.16 21.53 12.09
CA GLU A 53 -0.98 22.43 11.30
C GLU A 53 -0.23 22.87 10.02
N GLY A 54 -0.83 22.61 8.86
CA GLY A 54 -0.21 22.83 7.54
C GLY A 54 0.56 21.63 6.98
N ASP A 55 0.77 20.56 7.75
CA ASP A 55 1.36 19.33 7.22
C ASP A 55 0.35 18.52 6.40
N ALA A 56 0.84 17.80 5.39
CA ALA A 56 0.07 16.74 4.75
C ALA A 56 -0.08 15.56 5.73
N ALA A 57 -1.31 15.08 5.92
CA ALA A 57 -1.61 13.93 6.77
C ALA A 57 -1.75 12.64 5.96
N CYS A 58 -1.52 11.49 6.61
CA CYS A 58 -1.78 10.19 6.01
C CYS A 58 -3.27 10.04 5.72
N PHE A 59 -3.59 9.44 4.56
CA PHE A 59 -4.99 9.23 4.17
C PHE A 59 -5.76 8.38 5.20
N ASP A 60 -5.12 7.33 5.72
CA ASP A 60 -5.76 6.39 6.67
C ASP A 60 -5.62 6.83 8.13
N HIS A 61 -4.67 7.72 8.42
CA HIS A 61 -4.38 8.20 9.77
C HIS A 61 -4.20 9.72 9.78
N PRO A 62 -5.27 10.50 10.00
CA PRO A 62 -5.22 11.96 9.93
C PRO A 62 -4.28 12.57 10.98
N ASP A 63 -4.08 11.89 12.11
CA ASP A 63 -3.19 12.35 13.18
C ASP A 63 -1.70 12.14 12.89
N LYS A 64 -1.36 11.48 11.77
CA LYS A 64 0.02 11.13 11.42
C LYS A 64 0.47 11.90 10.17
N ARG A 65 1.67 12.50 10.27
CA ARG A 65 2.31 13.22 9.17
C ARG A 65 2.60 12.25 8.02
N ALA A 66 2.25 12.68 6.82
CA ALA A 66 2.63 12.01 5.58
C ALA A 66 4.11 12.25 5.28
N VAL A 67 4.80 11.19 4.87
CA VAL A 67 6.22 11.22 4.49
C VAL A 67 6.42 11.09 2.98
N ALA A 68 5.45 10.48 2.28
CA ALA A 68 5.48 10.26 0.84
C ALA A 68 4.06 10.18 0.27
N ALA A 69 3.96 10.21 -1.07
CA ALA A 69 2.74 9.90 -1.81
C ALA A 69 2.91 8.57 -2.54
N CYS A 70 1.85 7.74 -2.52
CA CYS A 70 1.85 6.45 -3.21
C CYS A 70 2.01 6.62 -4.73
N GLN A 71 2.94 5.89 -5.34
CA GLN A 71 3.19 5.98 -6.79
C GLN A 71 2.05 5.44 -7.66
N GLN A 72 1.14 4.62 -7.11
CA GLN A 72 -0.02 4.11 -7.86
C GLN A 72 -1.23 5.04 -7.78
N CYS A 73 -1.58 5.50 -6.58
CA CYS A 73 -2.84 6.18 -6.33
C CYS A 73 -2.69 7.57 -5.72
N GLY A 74 -1.48 8.11 -5.63
CA GLY A 74 -1.20 9.46 -5.12
C GLY A 74 -1.57 9.71 -3.65
N ARG A 75 -2.16 8.74 -2.94
CA ARG A 75 -2.54 8.90 -1.53
C ARG A 75 -1.30 9.17 -0.69
N PHE A 76 -1.39 10.15 0.19
CA PHE A 76 -0.38 10.44 1.20
C PHE A 76 -0.30 9.30 2.23
N VAL A 77 0.92 8.85 2.51
CA VAL A 77 1.22 7.75 3.45
C VAL A 77 2.13 8.23 4.56
N CYS A 78 1.85 7.83 5.81
CA CYS A 78 2.78 8.01 6.92
C CYS A 78 3.86 6.93 6.91
N ARG A 79 4.90 7.11 7.71
CA ARG A 79 6.04 6.20 7.84
C ARG A 79 5.67 4.76 8.24
N LEU A 80 4.49 4.56 8.85
CA LEU A 80 3.99 3.24 9.21
C LEU A 80 3.23 2.56 8.05
N CYS A 81 2.60 3.34 7.18
CA CYS A 81 1.81 2.84 6.05
C CYS A 81 2.61 2.76 4.75
N GLU A 82 3.79 3.36 4.71
CA GLU A 82 4.72 3.31 3.59
C GLU A 82 5.21 1.86 3.38
N VAL A 83 5.01 1.35 2.18
CA VAL A 83 5.59 0.10 1.72
C VAL A 83 6.58 0.40 0.61
N GLU A 84 7.86 0.21 0.90
CA GLU A 84 8.92 0.33 -0.08
C GLU A 84 9.00 -0.96 -0.91
N SER A 85 8.81 -0.84 -2.22
CA SER A 85 8.94 -1.96 -3.16
C SER A 85 9.38 -1.48 -4.53
N SER A 86 10.27 -2.23 -5.19
CA SER A 86 10.81 -1.91 -6.52
C SER A 86 11.33 -0.47 -6.67
N GLY A 87 11.98 0.07 -5.62
CA GLY A 87 12.52 1.43 -5.62
C GLY A 87 11.46 2.55 -5.50
N GLY A 88 10.23 2.21 -5.15
CA GLY A 88 9.13 3.15 -5.00
C GLY A 88 8.31 2.95 -3.74
N VAL A 89 7.51 3.98 -3.43
CA VAL A 89 6.64 4.01 -2.25
C VAL A 89 5.20 3.71 -2.64
N TRP A 90 4.60 2.75 -1.93
CA TRP A 90 3.25 2.28 -2.19
C TRP A 90 2.40 2.29 -0.91
N CYS A 91 1.09 2.48 -1.05
CA CYS A 91 0.15 2.36 0.05
C CYS A 91 -0.34 0.90 0.21
N PRO A 92 -0.78 0.49 1.42
CA PRO A 92 -1.16 -0.89 1.70
C PRO A 92 -2.31 -1.38 0.82
N SER A 93 -3.28 -0.52 0.50
CA SER A 93 -4.41 -0.88 -0.36
C SER A 93 -4.00 -1.18 -1.81
N CYS A 94 -3.01 -0.45 -2.35
CA CYS A 94 -2.48 -0.72 -3.68
C CYS A 94 -1.59 -1.95 -3.72
N VAL A 95 -0.82 -2.23 -2.67
CA VAL A 95 -0.02 -3.46 -2.55
C VAL A 95 -0.94 -4.68 -2.41
N ALA A 96 -1.96 -4.60 -1.54
CA ALA A 96 -2.95 -5.67 -1.38
C ALA A 96 -3.72 -5.96 -2.68
N GLY A 97 -4.10 -4.92 -3.42
CA GLY A 97 -4.73 -5.07 -4.74
C GLY A 97 -3.81 -5.66 -5.82
N ARG A 98 -2.48 -5.56 -5.65
CA ARG A 98 -1.47 -6.13 -6.55
C ARG A 98 -1.07 -7.55 -6.23
N ALA A 99 -1.28 -8.03 -5.01
CA ALA A 99 -0.91 -9.40 -4.61
C ALA A 99 -1.61 -10.49 -5.46
N GLY A 100 -2.72 -10.16 -6.15
CA GLY A 100 -3.37 -11.04 -7.13
C GLY A 100 -2.92 -10.85 -8.59
N ALA A 101 -2.11 -9.83 -8.87
CA ALA A 101 -1.64 -9.47 -10.22
C ALA A 101 -0.13 -9.21 -10.18
N ALA A 102 0.64 -10.29 -10.07
CA ALA A 102 2.09 -10.26 -10.23
C ALA A 102 2.43 -9.90 -11.69
N ALA A 103 2.54 -8.60 -11.97
CA ALA A 103 3.20 -8.11 -13.18
C ALA A 103 3.79 -6.73 -12.88
N GLY A 104 5.11 -6.63 -13.00
CA GLY A 104 5.87 -5.40 -12.85
C GLY A 104 5.25 -4.30 -13.72
N GLY A 105 4.74 -3.26 -13.07
CA GLY A 105 4.09 -2.15 -13.73
C GLY A 105 4.85 -0.88 -13.38
N ASN A 106 5.70 -0.46 -14.31
CA ASN A 106 6.27 0.87 -14.45
C ASN A 106 5.42 1.95 -13.73
N PRO A 107 5.96 2.73 -12.78
CA PRO A 107 5.19 3.77 -12.10
C PRO A 107 4.84 4.87 -13.11
N GLU A 108 3.64 4.77 -13.68
CA GLU A 108 3.13 5.74 -14.63
C GLU A 108 2.79 7.05 -13.87
N ASN A 109 3.75 7.99 -13.90
CA ASN A 109 3.76 9.26 -13.17
C ASN A 109 2.79 10.32 -13.74
N SER A 110 1.95 9.94 -14.70
CA SER A 110 0.90 10.82 -15.23
C SER A 110 -0.35 10.01 -15.53
N ARG A 111 -1.48 10.47 -15.00
CA ARG A 111 -2.80 9.90 -15.32
C ARG A 111 -3.63 10.96 -15.99
N ILE A 112 -4.06 10.68 -17.21
CA ILE A 112 -4.93 11.56 -17.98
C ILE A 112 -6.28 11.66 -17.26
N LEU A 113 -6.71 12.89 -16.94
CA LEU A 113 -8.00 13.19 -16.30
C LEU A 113 -9.14 13.01 -17.31
N PHE A 114 -9.67 11.79 -17.39
CA PHE A 114 -10.79 11.46 -18.30
C PHE A 114 -12.05 12.29 -18.03
N ASP A 115 -12.30 12.71 -16.78
CA ASP A 115 -13.45 13.58 -16.44
C ASP A 115 -13.37 14.95 -17.13
N SER A 116 -12.17 15.54 -17.20
CA SER A 116 -11.98 16.82 -17.88
C SER A 116 -12.15 16.68 -19.39
N ILE A 117 -11.71 15.55 -19.95
CA ILE A 117 -11.90 15.24 -21.37
C ILE A 117 -13.41 15.08 -21.64
N ALA A 118 -14.12 14.27 -20.84
CA ALA A 118 -15.55 14.05 -20.99
C ALA A 118 -16.38 15.34 -20.91
N LEU A 119 -15.96 16.32 -20.10
CA LEU A 119 -16.61 17.63 -20.01
C LEU A 119 -16.30 18.56 -21.20
N ILE A 120 -15.07 18.51 -21.72
CA ILE A 120 -14.62 19.40 -22.80
C ILE A 120 -15.04 18.86 -24.19
N THR A 121 -15.10 17.54 -24.35
CA THR A 121 -15.51 16.86 -25.60
C THR A 121 -16.83 17.38 -26.16
N PRO A 122 -17.98 17.38 -25.44
CA PRO A 122 -19.24 17.87 -25.99
C PRO A 122 -19.19 19.37 -26.33
N LEU A 123 -18.42 20.17 -25.59
CA LEU A 123 -18.27 21.61 -25.84
C LEU A 123 -17.55 21.89 -27.17
N ILE A 124 -16.47 21.15 -27.46
CA ILE A 124 -15.71 21.24 -28.72
C ILE A 124 -16.54 20.70 -29.90
N ILE A 125 -17.29 19.62 -29.69
CA ILE A 125 -18.14 19.01 -30.71
C ILE A 125 -19.35 19.89 -31.06
N LEU A 126 -19.85 20.67 -30.11
CA LEU A 126 -20.90 21.66 -30.35
C LEU A 126 -20.41 22.84 -31.22
N LEU A 127 -19.10 23.14 -31.18
CA LEU A 127 -18.45 24.14 -32.03
C LEU A 127 -18.21 23.65 -33.48
N MET A 128 -18.16 22.33 -33.71
CA MET A 128 -17.93 21.70 -35.02
C MET A 128 -19.19 20.97 -35.52
N TRP A 129 -20.13 21.76 -36.04
CA TRP A 129 -21.49 21.40 -36.45
C TRP A 129 -21.59 20.59 -37.76
N PRO A 130 -21.01 19.37 -37.83
CA PRO A 130 -21.85 18.21 -38.14
C PRO A 130 -21.48 16.90 -37.39
N LEU A 131 -20.48 16.88 -36.50
CA LEU A 131 -19.97 15.63 -35.89
C LEU A 131 -20.73 15.15 -34.63
N THR A 132 -21.78 15.86 -34.23
CA THR A 132 -22.59 15.59 -33.03
C THR A 132 -23.28 14.23 -33.06
N ALA A 133 -23.64 13.71 -34.24
CA ALA A 133 -24.35 12.44 -34.39
C ALA A 133 -23.51 11.20 -34.02
N ILE A 134 -22.17 11.28 -34.10
CA ILE A 134 -21.26 10.15 -33.85
C ILE A 134 -20.57 10.28 -32.48
N ALA A 135 -20.25 11.50 -32.07
CA ALA A 135 -19.49 11.72 -30.85
C ALA A 135 -20.29 11.52 -29.55
N GLY A 136 -21.61 11.77 -29.58
CA GLY A 136 -22.49 11.57 -28.42
C GLY A 136 -22.50 10.12 -27.91
N PRO A 137 -22.82 9.12 -28.77
CA PRO A 137 -22.75 7.71 -28.40
C PRO A 137 -21.35 7.28 -27.92
N GLY A 138 -20.28 7.80 -28.56
CA GLY A 138 -18.90 7.51 -28.18
C GLY A 138 -18.56 7.95 -26.76
N ALA A 139 -19.05 9.12 -26.33
CA ALA A 139 -18.84 9.62 -24.96
C ALA A 139 -19.57 8.77 -23.91
N VAL A 140 -20.79 8.32 -24.21
CA VAL A 140 -21.56 7.43 -23.32
C VAL A 140 -20.88 6.06 -23.19
N ALA A 141 -20.42 5.49 -24.32
CA ALA A 141 -19.71 4.22 -24.32
C ALA A 141 -18.39 4.29 -23.52
N LEU A 142 -17.61 5.37 -23.69
CA LEU A 142 -16.39 5.62 -22.91
C LEU A 142 -16.67 5.72 -21.41
N SER A 143 -17.72 6.44 -21.03
CA SER A 143 -18.13 6.60 -19.62
C SER A 143 -18.47 5.25 -18.96
N ILE A 144 -19.23 4.39 -19.65
CA ILE A 144 -19.63 3.07 -19.14
C ILE A 144 -18.42 2.14 -19.03
N VAL A 145 -17.56 2.10 -20.05
CA VAL A 145 -16.38 1.21 -20.06
C VAL A 145 -15.33 1.66 -19.04
N LYS A 146 -15.16 2.97 -18.84
CA LYS A 146 -14.20 3.54 -17.89
C LYS A 146 -14.78 3.77 -16.50
N TRP A 147 -15.98 3.28 -16.19
CA TRP A 147 -16.61 3.49 -14.89
C TRP A 147 -15.85 2.84 -13.71
N LYS A 148 -15.02 1.83 -14.00
CA LYS A 148 -14.10 1.20 -13.03
C LYS A 148 -12.70 1.84 -12.98
N ALA A 149 -12.45 2.88 -13.78
CA ALA A 149 -11.17 3.57 -13.76
C ALA A 149 -11.03 4.40 -12.47
N PRO A 150 -9.85 4.43 -11.83
CA PRO A 150 -9.65 5.17 -10.60
C PRO A 150 -9.82 6.67 -10.81
N LEU A 151 -10.59 7.30 -9.91
CA LEU A 151 -10.87 8.73 -9.86
C LEU A 151 -9.60 9.59 -9.62
N SER A 152 -9.71 10.88 -9.91
CA SER A 152 -8.63 11.87 -9.80
C SER A 152 -7.97 11.89 -8.41
N LEU A 153 -6.64 12.02 -8.40
CA LEU A 153 -5.81 11.98 -7.19
C LEU A 153 -5.92 13.23 -6.31
N VAL A 154 -6.47 14.32 -6.86
CA VAL A 154 -6.68 15.58 -6.13
C VAL A 154 -8.12 15.62 -5.65
N ARG A 155 -8.32 15.80 -4.35
CA ARG A 155 -9.62 16.15 -3.78
C ARG A 155 -10.09 17.42 -4.48
N ARG A 156 -11.17 17.37 -5.26
CA ARG A 156 -11.80 18.57 -5.84
C ARG A 156 -12.06 19.54 -4.69
N SER A 157 -11.30 20.63 -4.66
CA SER A 157 -11.45 21.69 -3.66
C SER A 157 -12.90 22.14 -3.66
N ARG A 158 -13.46 22.34 -2.46
CA ARG A 158 -14.72 23.07 -2.32
C ARG A 158 -14.56 24.49 -2.83
#